data_AF-A0A2V8PN16-F1
#
_entry.id   AF-A0A2V8PN16-F1
#
_cell.length_a   1.000
_cell.length_b   1.000
_cell.length_c   1.000
_cell.angle_alpha   90.00
_cell.angle_beta   90.00
_cell.angle_gamma   90.00
#
_symmetry.space_group_name_H-M   'P 1'
#
loop_
_entity.id
_entity.type
_entity.pdbx_description
1 polymer ?
#
loop_
_entity_poly.entity_id
_entity_poly.type
_entity_poly.pdbx_seq_one_letter_code
_entity_poly.pdbx_strand_id
1 'polypeptide(L)' 'MLMRKTRRARRKRSAIGPNPALGMWLTFRAEVMPGRETMERTFEVTQVLYNGRVELANLQGQHSIAEFESHSIGRKQLS' A
#
# COMPACT_ATOMS: atom_id res chain seq x y z
N MET A 1 -17.57 26.01 -31.01
CA MET A 1 -16.64 24.86 -31.17
C MET A 1 -15.25 25.37 -30.81
N LEU A 2 -14.42 24.75 -29.97
CA LEU A 2 -14.21 23.34 -29.65
C LEU A 2 -13.59 23.25 -28.24
N MET A 3 -14.11 22.32 -27.44
CA MET A 3 -13.52 21.91 -26.16
C MET A 3 -12.09 21.40 -26.36
N ARG A 4 -11.14 21.82 -25.53
CA ARG A 4 -9.91 21.06 -25.27
C ARG A 4 -9.71 20.92 -23.77
N LYS A 5 -10.34 19.87 -23.25
CA LYS A 5 -10.09 19.19 -21.98
C LYS A 5 -8.58 18.96 -21.81
N THR A 6 -7.86 19.91 -21.26
CA THR A 6 -6.44 19.75 -20.94
C THR A 6 -6.33 19.02 -19.61
N ARG A 7 -6.39 17.69 -19.74
CA ARG A 7 -5.56 16.70 -19.05
C ARG A 7 -5.19 17.13 -17.63
N ARG A 8 -6.01 16.70 -16.67
CA ARG A 8 -5.66 16.62 -15.24
C ARG A 8 -4.20 16.22 -15.15
N ALA A 9 -3.36 17.19 -14.77
CA ALA A 9 -1.96 16.95 -14.53
C ALA A 9 -1.89 15.83 -13.50
N ARG A 10 -1.58 14.63 -13.99
CA ARG A 10 -1.16 13.49 -13.18
C ARG A 10 0.09 14.01 -12.49
N ARG A 11 -0.09 14.66 -11.33
CA ARG A 11 0.98 14.89 -10.37
C ARG A 11 1.48 13.48 -10.10
N LYS A 12 2.55 13.11 -10.81
CA LYS A 12 3.49 12.08 -10.41
C LYS A 12 3.94 12.58 -9.05
N ARG A 13 3.19 12.24 -8.01
CA ARG A 13 3.65 12.31 -6.64
C ARG A 13 4.93 11.50 -6.68
N SER A 14 6.07 12.18 -6.54
CA SER A 14 7.36 11.54 -6.37
C SER A 14 7.14 10.39 -5.40
N ALA A 15 7.25 9.16 -5.92
CA ALA A 15 7.01 7.95 -5.16
C ALA A 15 8.25 7.74 -4.27
N ILE A 16 8.42 8.62 -3.29
CA ILE A 16 9.09 8.32 -2.03
C ILE A 16 7.96 7.86 -1.09
N GLY A 17 7.16 6.91 -1.59
CA GLY A 17 6.35 6.04 -0.77
C GLY A 17 7.09 4.72 -0.77
N PRO A 18 7.20 4.03 0.37
CA PRO A 18 7.97 2.81 0.46
C PRO A 18 7.42 1.82 -0.56
N ASN A 19 8.23 1.49 -1.55
CA ASN A 19 7.92 0.37 -2.42
C ASN A 19 7.91 -0.86 -1.49
N PRO A 20 6.76 -1.51 -1.26
CA PRO A 20 6.69 -2.56 -0.28
C PRO A 20 7.69 -3.63 -0.67
N ALA A 21 8.45 -4.09 0.33
CA ALA A 21 9.44 -5.13 0.16
C ALA A 21 8.94 -6.41 0.82
N LEU A 22 9.46 -7.55 0.37
CA LEU A 22 9.25 -8.84 1.03
C LEU A 22 9.64 -8.75 2.52
N GLY A 23 8.77 -9.18 3.43
CA GLY A 23 8.95 -9.10 4.88
C GLY A 23 8.74 -7.71 5.48
N MET A 24 8.16 -6.76 4.73
CA MET A 24 7.74 -5.47 5.26
C MET A 24 6.35 -5.57 5.90
N TRP A 25 6.10 -4.78 6.94
CA TRP A 25 4.81 -4.73 7.62
C TRP A 25 4.00 -3.56 7.07
N LEU A 26 2.85 -3.84 6.48
CA LEU A 26 1.93 -2.86 5.92
C LEU A 26 0.64 -2.81 6.72
N THR A 27 0.19 -1.60 7.01
CA THR A 27 -1.06 -1.37 7.74
C THR A 27 -2.15 -0.92 6.75
N PHE A 28 -3.29 -1.60 6.73
CA PHE A 28 -4.45 -1.16 5.96
C PHE A 28 -5.05 0.12 6.52
N ARG A 29 -5.52 0.99 5.63
CA ARG A 29 -6.26 2.20 6.02
C ARG A 29 -7.52 1.81 6.79
N ALA A 30 -7.87 2.60 7.79
CA ALA A 30 -9.09 2.39 8.59
C ALA A 30 -10.36 2.39 7.73
N GLU A 31 -10.33 3.10 6.60
CA GLU A 31 -11.40 3.12 5.59
C GLU A 31 -11.59 1.78 4.88
N VAL A 32 -10.53 0.98 4.73
CA VAL A 32 -10.56 -0.32 4.05
C VAL A 32 -10.98 -1.42 5.02
N MET A 33 -10.55 -1.32 6.28
CA MET A 33 -10.92 -2.27 7.35
C MET A 33 -11.49 -1.54 8.57
N PRO A 34 -12.73 -1.04 8.51
CA PRO A 34 -13.34 -0.34 9.63
C PRO A 34 -13.57 -1.29 10.82
N GLY A 35 -13.51 -0.73 12.03
CA GLY A 35 -13.76 -1.49 13.26
C GLY A 35 -12.60 -2.40 13.73
N ARG A 36 -11.44 -2.31 13.08
CA ARG A 36 -10.22 -3.03 13.49
C ARG A 36 -9.15 -2.09 14.02
N GLU A 37 -8.43 -2.53 15.05
CA GLU A 37 -7.29 -1.77 15.56
C GLU A 37 -6.11 -1.77 14.58
N THR A 38 -5.18 -0.84 14.76
CA THR A 38 -4.00 -0.72 13.89
C THR A 38 -3.18 -2.02 13.83
N MET A 39 -3.06 -2.74 14.95
CA MET A 39 -2.35 -4.02 15.01
C MET A 39 -3.05 -5.10 14.17
N GLU A 40 -4.38 -5.17 14.22
CA GLU A 40 -5.18 -6.12 13.43
C GLU A 40 -5.24 -5.77 11.93
N ARG A 41 -4.90 -4.53 11.59
CA ARG A 41 -4.79 -4.04 10.21
C ARG A 41 -3.36 -4.13 9.68
N THR A 42 -2.38 -4.57 10.47
CA THR A 42 -0.98 -4.66 10.06
C THR A 42 -0.63 -6.10 9.68
N PHE A 43 -0.12 -6.27 8.46
CA PHE A 43 0.22 -7.56 7.90
C PHE A 43 1.62 -7.54 7.28
N GLU A 44 2.31 -8.67 7.34
CA GLU A 44 3.60 -8.85 6.68
C GLU A 44 3.44 -9.15 5.19
N VAL A 45 4.25 -8.54 4.34
CA VAL A 45 4.29 -8.79 2.90
C VAL A 45 5.01 -10.09 2.61
N THR A 46 4.30 -11.07 2.07
CA THR A 46 4.85 -12.37 1.65
C THR A 46 5.26 -12.39 0.19
N GLN A 47 4.67 -11.52 -0.65
CA GLN A 47 5.06 -11.39 -2.03
C GLN A 47 4.75 -9.98 -2.56
N VAL A 48 5.64 -9.46 -3.41
CA VAL A 48 5.44 -8.19 -4.12
C VAL A 48 5.29 -8.48 -5.60
N LEU A 49 4.15 -8.11 -6.18
CA LEU A 49 3.84 -8.32 -7.57
C LEU A 49 4.21 -7.08 -8.39
N TYR A 50 4.72 -7.30 -9.61
CA TYR A 50 5.17 -6.24 -10.52
C TYR A 50 4.05 -5.27 -10.96
N ASN A 51 2.78 -5.62 -10.73
CA ASN A 51 1.61 -4.81 -11.04
C ASN A 51 1.25 -3.79 -9.93
N GLY A 52 2.09 -3.65 -8.89
CA GLY A 52 1.81 -2.77 -7.76
C GLY A 52 0.77 -3.37 -6.80
N ARG A 53 0.74 -4.69 -6.70
CA ARG A 53 0.00 -5.44 -5.69
C ARG A 53 0.94 -6.21 -4.79
N VAL A 54 0.45 -6.62 -3.63
CA VAL A 54 1.17 -7.43 -2.66
C VAL A 54 0.28 -8.57 -2.17
N GLU A 55 0.92 -9.68 -1.84
CA GLU A 55 0.31 -10.73 -1.03
C GLU A 55 0.81 -10.60 0.40
N LEU A 56 -0.07 -10.94 1.34
CA LEU A 56 0.14 -10.70 2.76
C LEU A 56 0.07 -12.01 3.54
N ALA A 57 0.85 -12.09 4.62
CA ALA A 57 0.79 -13.19 5.56
C ALA A 57 -0.57 -13.20 6.26
N ASN A 58 -1.21 -14.37 6.34
CA ASN A 58 -2.51 -14.57 6.99
C ASN A 58 -3.68 -13.78 6.37
N LEU A 59 -3.53 -13.27 5.15
CA LEU A 59 -4.62 -12.64 4.40
C LEU A 59 -4.65 -13.19 2.98
N GLN A 60 -5.80 -13.75 2.59
CA GLN A 60 -5.95 -14.35 1.27
C GLN A 60 -6.24 -13.27 0.21
N GLY A 61 -5.50 -13.35 -0.88
CA GLY A 61 -5.69 -12.50 -2.06
C GLY A 61 -4.56 -11.51 -2.31
N GLN A 62 -4.71 -10.76 -3.40
CA GLN A 62 -3.75 -9.73 -3.81
C GLN A 62 -4.33 -8.36 -3.49
N HIS A 63 -3.58 -7.57 -2.74
CA HIS A 63 -3.99 -6.25 -2.29
C HIS A 63 -3.20 -5.16 -3.00
N SER A 64 -3.85 -4.07 -3.35
CA SER A 64 -3.22 -2.92 -3.97
C SER A 64 -2.46 -2.09 -2.93
N ILE A 65 -1.30 -1.59 -3.31
CA ILE A 65 -0.49 -0.71 -2.45
C ILE A 65 -1.26 0.54 -1.99
N ALA A 66 -2.29 0.95 -2.75
CA ALA A 66 -3.15 2.10 -2.42
C ALA A 66 -4.11 1.86 -1.23
N GLU A 67 -4.31 0.61 -0.81
CA GLU A 67 -5.18 0.24 0.31
C GLU A 67 -4.48 0.42 1.67
N PHE A 68 -3.16 0.61 1.65
CA PHE A 68 -2.34 0.75 2.84
C PHE A 68 -2.09 2.22 3.22
N GLU A 69 -1.77 2.41 4.48
CA GLU A 69 -1.32 3.69 5.01
C GLU A 69 0.08 4.03 4.47
N SER A 70 0.33 5.30 4.19
CA SER A 70 1.63 5.78 3.68
C SER A 70 2.78 5.59 4.68
N HIS A 71 2.47 5.42 5.96
CA HIS A 71 3.41 5.22 7.06
C HIS A 71 3.53 3.73 7.38
N SER A 72 3.96 2.94 6.41
CA SER A 72 4.26 1.52 6.65
C SER A 72 5.38 1.39 7.69
N ILE A 73 5.20 0.50 8.65
CA ILE A 73 6.16 0.26 9.72
C ILE A 73 7.37 -0.46 9.10
N GLY A 74 8.52 0.22 9.13
CA GLY A 74 9.76 -0.28 8.52
C GLY A 74 10.16 -1.66 9.05
N ARG A 75 10.80 -2.44 8.18
CA ARG A 75 11.40 -3.77 8.47
C ARG A 75 12.02 -3.74 9.87
N LYS A 76 11.57 -4.63 10.76
CA LYS A 76 12.18 -4.83 12.07
C LYS A 76 13.63 -5.25 11.83
N GLN A 77 14.55 -4.29 11.91
CA GLN A 77 15.99 -4.55 11.85
C GLN A 77 16.33 -5.22 13.19
N LEU A 78 16.27 -6.55 13.22
CA LEU A 78 16.88 -7.32 14.31
C LEU A 78 18.38 -7.16 14.15
N SER A 79 18.97 -6.39 15.07
CA SER A 79 20.41 -6.28 15.26
C SER A 79 20.91 -7.35 16.21
#